data_AF-A0A852K6C4-F1
#
_entry.id   AF-A0A852K6C4-F1
#
_cell.length_a   1.000
_cell.length_b   1.000
_cell.length_c   1.000
_cell.angle_alpha   90.00
_cell.angle_beta   90.00
_cell.angle_gamma   90.00
#
_symmetry.space_group_name_H-M   'P 1'
#
loop_
_entity.id
_entity.type
_entity.pdbx_description
1 polymer ?
#
loop_
_entity_poly.entity_id
_entity_poly.type
_entity_poly.pdbx_seq_one_letter_code
_entity_poly.pdbx_strand_id
1 'polypeptide(L)'
;MSVDPMIYEAQFFGFTPQTCMLRVYTAFQDYLFEMMLVVEGVMLKKLDGIPGCKISPSKIRKCTEKFLLFMKEHFDKLFSKMEEVLLQLVLNIPKNVLLPEDKVQEQYPYSEEEFQALQDELQQLQQ
;
A
#
# COMPACT_ATOMS: atom_id res chain seq x y z
N MET A 1 -3.05 17.52 -8.55
CA MET A 1 -1.85 16.65 -8.53
C MET A 1 -2.17 15.44 -9.38
N SER A 2 -1.38 15.16 -10.42
CA SER A 2 -1.58 13.98 -11.26
C SER A 2 -1.23 12.73 -10.44
N VAL A 3 -2.20 11.83 -10.27
CA VAL A 3 -1.99 10.55 -9.60
C VAL A 3 -1.22 9.66 -10.58
N ASP A 4 -0.04 9.17 -10.18
CA ASP A 4 0.70 8.17 -10.95
C ASP A 4 0.00 6.80 -10.78
N PRO A 5 -0.53 6.20 -11.85
CA PRO A 5 -1.22 4.93 -11.76
C PRO A 5 -0.29 3.72 -11.59
N MET A 6 1.03 3.85 -11.78
CA MET A 6 2.04 2.77 -11.64
C MET A 6 1.67 1.50 -12.43
N ILE A 7 1.28 1.67 -13.71
CA ILE A 7 0.79 0.58 -14.57
C ILE A 7 1.90 -0.40 -14.91
N TYR A 8 3.13 0.10 -15.10
CA TYR A 8 4.27 -0.74 -15.45
C TYR A 8 4.67 -1.65 -14.29
N GLU A 9 4.66 -1.11 -13.07
CA GLU A 9 4.82 -1.87 -11.84
C GLU A 9 3.71 -2.91 -11.68
N ALA A 10 2.47 -2.55 -12.01
CA ALA A 10 1.34 -3.49 -11.94
C ALA A 10 1.47 -4.66 -12.93
N GLN A 11 2.04 -4.45 -14.11
CA GLN A 11 2.35 -5.52 -15.06
C GLN A 11 3.31 -6.55 -14.44
N PHE A 12 4.33 -6.08 -13.72
CA PHE A 12 5.30 -6.96 -13.07
C PHE A 12 4.77 -7.62 -11.79
N PHE A 13 4.17 -6.86 -10.89
CA PHE A 13 3.74 -7.34 -9.58
C PHE A 13 2.37 -8.06 -9.61
N GLY A 14 1.56 -7.84 -10.64
CA GLY A 14 0.18 -8.33 -10.72
C GLY A 14 -0.81 -7.58 -9.82
N PHE A 15 -0.36 -6.50 -9.16
CA PHE A 15 -1.17 -5.58 -8.37
C PHE A 15 -0.55 -4.19 -8.40
N THR A 16 -1.35 -3.16 -8.17
CA THR A 16 -0.81 -1.80 -8.04
C THR A 16 -0.17 -1.61 -6.65
N PRO A 17 1.06 -1.07 -6.56
CA PRO A 17 1.74 -0.84 -5.28
C PRO A 17 0.89 -0.07 -4.25
N GLN A 18 0.10 0.91 -4.71
CA GLN A 18 -0.81 1.69 -3.87
C GLN A 18 -1.89 0.83 -3.20
N THR A 19 -2.44 -0.17 -3.92
CA THR A 19 -3.42 -1.10 -3.33
C THR A 19 -2.76 -1.98 -2.26
N CYS A 20 -1.51 -2.40 -2.48
CA CYS A 20 -0.75 -3.15 -1.48
C CYS A 20 -0.53 -2.30 -0.21
N MET A 21 -0.10 -1.05 -0.36
CA MET A 21 0.09 -0.12 0.77
C MET A 21 -1.20 0.13 1.55
N LEU A 22 -2.33 0.29 0.86
CA LEU A 22 -3.64 0.41 1.52
C LEU A 22 -3.96 -0.82 2.39
N ARG A 23 -3.73 -2.03 1.89
CA ARG A 23 -3.98 -3.26 2.67
C ARG A 23 -3.07 -3.35 3.90
N VAL A 24 -1.79 -2.98 3.76
CA VAL A 24 -0.85 -2.94 4.88
C VAL A 24 -1.26 -1.88 5.91
N TYR A 25 -1.67 -0.69 5.45
CA TYR A 25 -2.18 0.38 6.32
C TYR A 25 -3.35 -0.11 7.16
N THR A 26 -4.36 -0.71 6.51
CA THR A 26 -5.55 -1.23 7.20
C THR A 26 -5.18 -2.32 8.20
N ALA A 27 -4.32 -3.28 7.83
CA ALA A 27 -3.89 -4.32 8.75
C ALA A 27 -3.18 -3.74 9.99
N PHE A 28 -2.26 -2.79 9.80
CA PHE A 28 -1.56 -2.14 10.91
C PHE A 28 -2.50 -1.33 11.79
N GLN A 29 -3.47 -0.65 11.18
CA GLN A 29 -4.52 0.06 11.90
C GLN A 29 -5.34 -0.92 12.74
N ASP A 30 -5.86 -2.00 12.16
CA ASP A 30 -6.65 -3.00 12.90
C ASP A 30 -5.89 -3.54 14.10
N TYR A 31 -4.61 -3.92 13.94
CA TYR A 31 -3.78 -4.36 15.06
C TYR A 31 -3.56 -3.30 16.14
N LEU A 32 -3.43 -2.03 15.77
CA LEU A 32 -3.32 -0.93 16.75
C LEU A 32 -4.61 -0.81 17.58
N PHE A 33 -5.77 -0.90 16.94
CA PHE A 33 -7.07 -0.84 17.62
C PHE A 33 -7.29 -2.07 18.51
N GLU A 34 -6.99 -3.27 18.02
CA GLU A 34 -7.08 -4.51 18.81
C GLU A 34 -6.20 -4.44 20.06
N MET A 35 -4.95 -4.00 19.91
CA MET A 35 -4.05 -3.88 21.06
C MET A 35 -4.57 -2.88 22.08
N MET A 36 -5.14 -1.76 21.64
CA MET A 36 -5.76 -0.77 22.54
C MET A 36 -6.95 -1.34 23.31
N LEU A 37 -7.77 -2.19 22.68
CA LEU A 37 -8.87 -2.89 23.37
C LEU A 37 -8.35 -3.88 24.41
N VAL A 38 -7.27 -4.61 24.11
CA VAL A 38 -6.63 -5.53 25.06
C VAL A 38 -6.10 -4.76 26.27
N VAL A 39 -5.40 -3.65 26.05
CA VAL A 39 -4.86 -2.80 27.12
C VAL A 39 -5.99 -2.26 27.99
N GLU A 40 -7.05 -1.71 27.39
CA GLU A 40 -8.23 -1.23 28.13
C GLU A 40 -8.87 -2.34 28.97
N GLY A 41 -9.05 -3.52 28.40
CA GLY A 41 -9.62 -4.69 29.08
C GLY A 41 -8.75 -5.17 30.25
N VAL A 42 -7.43 -5.15 30.10
CA VAL A 42 -6.50 -5.50 31.20
C VAL A 42 -6.58 -4.46 32.32
N MET A 43 -6.63 -3.16 32.00
CA MET A 43 -6.76 -2.09 33.00
C MET A 43 -8.05 -2.24 33.81
N LEU A 44 -9.18 -2.49 33.15
CA LEU A 44 -10.47 -2.69 33.80
C LEU A 44 -10.44 -3.89 34.77
N LYS A 45 -9.98 -5.06 34.30
CA LYS A 45 -9.86 -6.26 35.14
C LYS A 45 -8.95 -6.06 36.35
N LYS A 46 -7.87 -5.29 36.21
CA LYS A 46 -6.95 -4.99 37.31
C LYS A 46 -7.56 -4.03 38.33
N LEU A 47 -8.39 -3.09 37.90
CA LEU A 47 -9.04 -2.14 38.78
C LEU A 47 -10.17 -2.76 39.61
N ASP A 48 -10.92 -3.71 39.05
CA ASP A 48 -11.93 -4.47 39.79
C ASP A 48 -11.33 -5.25 40.98
N GLY A 49 -10.05 -5.62 40.88
CA GLY A 49 -9.32 -6.31 41.95
C GLY A 49 -8.82 -5.40 43.09
N ILE A 50 -9.00 -4.08 43.01
CA ILE A 50 -8.50 -3.12 44.01
C ILE A 50 -9.65 -2.66 44.92
N PRO A 51 -9.71 -3.12 46.18
CA PRO A 51 -10.76 -2.71 47.11
C PRO A 51 -10.71 -1.20 47.38
N GLY A 52 -11.85 -0.52 47.27
CA GLY A 52 -11.98 0.92 47.51
C GLY A 52 -11.59 1.81 46.31
N CYS A 53 -11.32 1.24 45.14
CA CYS A 53 -11.00 2.03 43.94
C CYS A 53 -12.23 2.85 43.47
N LYS A 54 -12.04 4.16 43.28
CA LYS A 54 -13.08 5.11 42.85
C LYS A 54 -12.98 5.48 41.37
N ILE A 55 -12.13 4.81 40.60
CA ILE A 55 -11.95 5.10 39.18
C ILE A 55 -13.11 4.49 38.40
N SER A 56 -13.87 5.33 37.69
CA SER A 56 -14.96 4.85 36.85
C SER A 56 -14.43 4.26 35.54
N PRO A 57 -15.05 3.19 34.99
CA PRO A 57 -14.72 2.66 33.68
C PRO A 57 -14.73 3.72 32.56
N SER A 58 -15.65 4.69 32.66
CA SER A 58 -15.76 5.81 31.72
C SER A 58 -14.53 6.73 31.68
N LYS A 59 -13.79 6.87 32.79
CA LYS A 59 -12.55 7.66 32.81
C LYS A 59 -11.42 6.93 32.09
N ILE A 60 -11.35 5.60 32.25
CA ILE A 60 -10.37 4.76 31.54
C ILE A 60 -10.65 4.82 30.05
N ARG A 61 -11.91 4.65 29.65
CA ARG A 61 -12.33 4.73 28.25
C ARG A 61 -11.93 6.06 27.59
N LYS A 62 -12.18 7.19 28.25
CA LYS A 62 -11.75 8.50 27.74
C LYS A 62 -10.22 8.62 27.66
N CYS A 63 -9.50 8.00 28.59
CA CYS A 63 -8.04 8.01 28.61
C CYS A 63 -7.45 7.18 27.46
N THR A 64 -7.97 5.97 27.23
CA THR A 64 -7.56 5.09 26.14
C THR A 64 -7.92 5.67 24.78
N GLU A 65 -9.09 6.29 24.63
CA GLU A 65 -9.47 7.02 23.40
C GLU A 65 -8.53 8.18 23.12
N LYS A 66 -8.18 8.99 24.13
CA LYS A 66 -7.24 10.10 23.96
C LYS A 66 -5.85 9.61 23.55
N PHE A 67 -5.39 8.50 24.13
CA PHE A 67 -4.11 7.91 23.77
C PHE A 67 -4.14 7.28 22.37
N LEU A 68 -5.22 6.60 22.00
CA LEU A 68 -5.40 6.05 20.67
C LEU A 68 -5.38 7.13 19.58
N LEU A 69 -6.02 8.29 19.82
CA LEU A 69 -5.96 9.42 18.89
C LEU A 69 -4.52 9.90 18.68
N PHE A 70 -3.76 10.07 19.78
CA PHE A 70 -2.35 10.43 19.71
C PHE A 70 -1.53 9.39 18.93
N MET A 71 -1.73 8.10 19.21
CA MET A 71 -1.06 7.01 18.51
C MET A 71 -1.40 6.99 17.01
N LYS A 72 -2.67 7.21 16.66
CA LYS A 72 -3.13 7.25 15.27
C LYS A 72 -2.48 8.39 14.50
N GLU A 73 -2.43 9.59 15.05
CA GLU A 73 -1.78 10.73 14.38
C GLU A 73 -0.29 10.49 14.13
N HIS A 74 0.41 9.88 15.09
CA HIS A 74 1.80 9.51 14.93
C HIS A 74 1.99 8.37 13.94
N PHE A 75 1.12 7.36 14.00
CA PHE A 75 1.09 6.24 13.07
C PHE A 75 0.90 6.71 11.63
N ASP A 76 -0.11 7.54 11.36
CA ASP A 76 -0.40 8.05 10.01
C ASP A 76 0.82 8.79 9.44
N LYS A 77 1.46 9.67 10.22
CA LYS A 77 2.66 10.41 9.79
C LYS A 77 3.85 9.52 9.48
N LEU A 78 4.07 8.47 10.28
CA LEU A 78 5.18 7.54 10.08
C LEU A 78 4.89 6.59 8.92
N PHE A 79 3.65 6.13 8.81
CA PHE A 79 3.21 5.26 7.74
C PHE A 79 3.35 5.95 6.39
N SER A 80 2.92 7.21 6.23
CA SER A 80 3.07 7.93 4.96
C SER A 80 4.53 8.04 4.51
N LYS A 81 5.48 8.24 5.43
CA LYS A 81 6.91 8.26 5.10
C LYS A 81 7.43 6.89 4.69
N MET A 82 7.00 5.84 5.40
CA MET A 82 7.34 4.47 5.07
C MET A 82 6.77 4.07 3.71
N GLU A 83 5.51 4.40 3.45
CA GLU A 83 4.81 4.20 2.18
C GLU A 83 5.58 4.85 1.03
N GLU A 84 5.97 6.13 1.17
CA GLU A 84 6.77 6.82 0.16
C GLU A 84 8.08 6.09 -0.15
N VAL A 85 8.82 5.68 0.88
CA VAL A 85 10.08 4.94 0.73
C VAL A 85 9.85 3.58 0.05
N LEU A 86 8.80 2.85 0.41
CA LEU A 86 8.48 1.56 -0.20
C LEU A 86 8.09 1.72 -1.67
N LEU A 87 7.27 2.73 -2.01
CA LEU A 87 6.86 3.02 -3.38
C LEU A 87 8.01 3.52 -4.26
N GLN A 88 9.02 4.17 -3.68
CA GLN A 88 10.17 4.68 -4.43
C GLN A 88 11.28 3.64 -4.61
N LEU A 89 11.56 2.84 -3.57
CA LEU A 89 12.77 2.00 -3.53
C LEU A 89 12.51 0.51 -3.66
N VAL A 90 11.27 0.04 -3.40
CA VAL A 90 10.96 -1.39 -3.35
C VAL A 90 9.93 -1.78 -4.42
N LEU A 91 8.83 -1.04 -4.48
CA LEU A 91 7.70 -1.31 -5.38
C LEU A 91 7.72 -0.38 -6.60
N ASN A 92 8.92 -0.12 -7.11
CA ASN A 92 9.16 0.74 -8.26
C ASN A 92 9.95 -0.03 -9.32
N ILE A 93 9.60 0.14 -10.59
CA ILE A 93 10.47 -0.30 -11.68
C ILE A 93 11.22 0.93 -12.18
N PRO A 94 12.57 0.96 -12.05
CA PRO A 94 13.35 2.08 -12.55
C PRO A 94 13.10 2.32 -14.03
N LYS A 95 12.95 3.58 -14.43
CA LYS A 95 12.63 3.98 -15.82
C LYS A 95 13.63 3.47 -16.88
N ASN A 96 14.83 3.11 -16.45
CA ASN A 96 15.90 2.57 -17.28
C ASN A 96 15.92 1.04 -17.35
N VAL A 97 14.94 0.36 -16.75
CA VAL A 97 14.82 -1.10 -16.74
C VAL A 97 13.63 -1.49 -17.59
N LEU A 98 13.90 -2.31 -18.61
CA LEU A 98 12.89 -2.96 -19.42
C LEU A 98 12.58 -4.33 -18.82
N LEU A 99 11.29 -4.62 -18.65
CA LEU A 99 10.85 -5.91 -18.19
C LEU A 99 11.11 -7.01 -19.25
N PRO A 100 11.35 -8.26 -18.83
CA PRO A 100 11.58 -9.37 -19.75
C PRO A 100 10.50 -9.55 -20.81
N GLU A 101 9.25 -9.28 -20.45
CA GLU A 101 8.06 -9.36 -21.32
C GLU A 101 8.15 -8.40 -22.51
N ASP A 102 8.81 -7.25 -22.33
CA ASP A 102 8.90 -6.19 -23.33
C ASP A 102 10.20 -6.24 -24.13
N LYS A 103 11.10 -7.21 -23.89
CA LYS A 103 12.39 -7.33 -24.60
C LYS A 103 12.27 -7.37 -26.11
N VAL A 104 11.17 -7.90 -26.64
CA VAL A 104 10.89 -7.91 -28.09
C VAL A 104 10.79 -6.50 -28.66
N GLN A 105 10.31 -5.53 -27.88
CA GLN A 105 10.18 -4.13 -28.29
C GLN A 105 11.56 -3.45 -28.42
N GLU A 106 12.55 -3.88 -27.62
CA GLU A 106 13.93 -3.39 -27.72
C GLU A 106 14.73 -4.13 -28.79
N GLN A 107 14.56 -5.45 -28.93
CA GLN A 107 15.31 -6.26 -29.89
C GLN A 107 14.85 -6.05 -31.34
N TYR A 108 13.56 -5.79 -31.54
CA TYR A 108 12.95 -5.58 -32.83
C TYR A 108 12.05 -4.35 -32.80
N PRO A 109 12.64 -3.15 -32.65
CA PRO A 109 11.86 -1.92 -32.73
C PRO A 109 11.32 -1.81 -34.15
N TYR A 110 10.00 -1.83 -34.27
CA TYR A 110 9.31 -1.75 -35.55
C TYR A 110 8.44 -0.51 -35.55
N SER A 111 8.62 0.38 -36.53
CA SER A 111 7.77 1.55 -36.63
C SER A 111 6.36 1.18 -37.07
N GLU A 112 5.38 2.05 -36.81
CA GLU A 112 4.02 1.84 -37.31
C GLU A 112 3.99 1.79 -38.84
N GLU A 113 4.85 2.57 -39.53
CA GLU A 113 4.92 2.55 -40.99
C GLU A 113 5.53 1.25 -41.53
N GLU A 114 6.60 0.75 -40.90
CA GLU A 114 7.22 -0.53 -41.25
C GLU A 114 6.25 -1.68 -41.02
N PHE A 115 5.50 -1.63 -39.91
CA PHE A 115 4.46 -2.62 -39.62
C PHE A 115 3.36 -2.61 -40.67
N GLN A 116 2.90 -1.43 -41.11
CA GLN A 116 1.90 -1.32 -42.15
C GLN A 116 2.42 -1.85 -43.50
N ALA A 117 3.65 -1.51 -43.87
CA ALA A 117 4.27 -2.03 -45.10
C ALA A 117 4.36 -3.56 -45.10
N LEU A 118 4.72 -4.16 -43.96
CA LEU A 118 4.75 -5.61 -43.79
C LEU A 118 3.35 -6.24 -43.93
N GLN A 119 2.32 -5.60 -43.39
CA GLN A 119 0.94 -6.06 -43.55
C GLN A 119 0.49 -6.02 -45.02
N ASP A 120 0.82 -4.96 -45.74
CA ASP A 120 0.48 -4.81 -47.15
C ASP A 120 1.20 -5.88 -48.01
N GLU A 121 2.47 -6.16 -47.71
CA GLU A 121 3.24 -7.23 -48.37
C GLU A 121 2.63 -8.62 -48.10
N LEU A 122 2.24 -8.91 -46.86
CA LEU A 122 1.55 -10.16 -46.51
C LEU A 122 0.22 -10.32 -47.27
N GLN A 123 -0.55 -9.25 -47.45
CA GLN A 123 -1.78 -9.28 -48.24
C GLN A 123 -1.52 -9.55 -49.73
N GLN A 124 -0.48 -8.96 -50.29
CA GLN A 124 -0.09 -9.19 -51.69
C GLN A 124 0.38 -10.63 -51.93
N LEU A 125 1.11 -11.23 -50.98
CA LEU A 125 1.59 -12.61 -51.08
C LEU A 125 0.51 -13.68 -50.91
N GLN A 126 -0.65 -13.32 -50.32
CA GLN A 126 -1.80 -14.23 -50.14
C GLN A 126 -2.78 -14.22 -51.32
N GLN A 127 -2.63 -13.29 -52.27
CA GLN A 127 -3.38 -13.26 -53.54
C GLN A 127 -2.76 -14.17 -54.60
#